data_AF-B1XNZ9-F1
#
_entry.id   AF-B1XNZ9-F1
#
_cell.length_a   1.000
_cell.length_b   1.000
_cell.length_c   1.000
_cell.angle_alpha   90.00
_cell.angle_beta   90.00
_cell.angle_gamma   90.00
#
_symmetry.space_group_name_H-M   'P 1'
#
loop_
_entity.id
_entity.type
_entity.pdbx_description
1 polymer ?
#
loop_
_entity_poly.entity_id
_entity_poly.type
_entity_poly.pdbx_seq_one_letter_code
_entity_poly.pdbx_strand_id
1 'polypeptide(L)'
;MIPDPSSFRNETEVESKLIVHYLLPKLGYPPNTWYQEVAFGNIRLDFMAFTATVMPFTWDSSSPLNLIIEAKSPRENLDRHVPRLRTYLTSLKSPYGILTNGKDFRIYERDGSKIDLCFQCSGSEIDANLEKIKFLVGRKSLKPVPSSRKKSEIQSEKNLTARKNRMKIIAVYHNKGGVGKTTTVVNLAAALQKQGKRILIVDLDSQANTTYATGLAKFLDEKDDDLKNNNILQLIQSREKYPVKAVARPSTYVSQGIDVIPSHIEMMKYESELTRIEPAKTRLLSKLKDVKNDYDIVLIDTPPSLNLYARIALLSAGYLIIPSDLKPFANEGLNNVKDFIADINEAKDMFGMSPLKILGVLPSKISTNARFVQYTYPKRRRMVEQRYGFPLMSAAIYEREDLAKALENTLEYGEEDIPDPLSIFDYKSDSVSAHEFAMLASEVLEKIN
;
A
#
# COMPACT_ATOMS: atom_id res chain seq x y z
N MET A 1 -19.52 -26.02 -19.53
CA MET A 1 -20.91 -25.83 -20.00
C MET A 1 -21.57 -24.83 -19.08
N ILE A 2 -22.44 -23.99 -19.64
CA ILE A 2 -23.28 -23.09 -18.85
C ILE A 2 -24.20 -23.90 -17.91
N PRO A 3 -24.42 -23.48 -16.65
CA PRO A 3 -25.43 -24.10 -15.81
C PRO A 3 -26.82 -23.89 -16.40
N ASP A 4 -27.69 -24.91 -16.34
CA ASP A 4 -29.05 -24.81 -16.88
C ASP A 4 -29.82 -23.64 -16.23
N PRO A 5 -30.18 -22.60 -17.01
CA PRO A 5 -30.92 -21.43 -16.50
C PRO A 5 -32.25 -21.75 -15.82
N SER A 6 -32.88 -22.86 -16.22
CA SER A 6 -34.14 -23.30 -15.62
C SER A 6 -33.97 -23.88 -14.22
N SER A 7 -32.74 -24.22 -13.82
CA SER A 7 -32.40 -24.82 -12.53
C SER A 7 -32.23 -23.80 -11.39
N PHE A 8 -32.09 -22.51 -11.68
CA PHE A 8 -31.90 -21.47 -10.67
C PHE A 8 -33.20 -21.21 -9.89
N ARG A 9 -33.12 -21.24 -8.55
CA ARG A 9 -34.27 -21.07 -7.64
C ARG A 9 -34.33 -19.69 -7.00
N ASN A 10 -33.21 -19.01 -6.83
CA ASN A 10 -33.10 -17.73 -6.14
C ASN A 10 -31.91 -16.90 -6.68
N GLU A 11 -31.79 -15.65 -6.20
CA GLU A 11 -30.74 -14.70 -6.59
C GLU A 11 -29.34 -15.24 -6.29
N THR A 12 -29.12 -15.80 -5.10
CA THR A 12 -27.83 -16.38 -4.68
C THR A 12 -27.34 -17.49 -5.61
N GLU A 13 -28.23 -18.28 -6.21
CA GLU A 13 -27.83 -19.29 -7.20
C GLU A 13 -27.44 -18.68 -8.54
N VAL A 14 -28.08 -17.57 -8.96
CA VAL A 14 -27.68 -16.81 -10.16
C VAL A 14 -26.30 -16.20 -9.93
N GLU A 15 -26.07 -15.59 -8.76
CA GLU A 15 -24.78 -15.03 -8.37
C GLU A 15 -23.67 -16.08 -8.35
N SER A 16 -23.84 -17.13 -7.55
CA SER A 16 -22.80 -18.13 -7.36
C SER A 16 -22.59 -18.97 -8.61
N LYS A 17 -23.63 -19.60 -9.18
CA LYS A 17 -23.47 -20.59 -10.25
C LYS A 17 -23.23 -19.94 -11.62
N LEU A 18 -23.98 -18.88 -11.95
CA LEU A 18 -23.86 -18.23 -13.27
C LEU A 18 -22.76 -17.16 -13.28
N ILE A 19 -22.72 -16.24 -12.31
CA ILE A 19 -21.78 -15.11 -12.37
C ILE A 19 -20.37 -15.53 -11.94
N VAL A 20 -20.22 -16.05 -10.72
CA VAL A 20 -18.91 -16.38 -10.13
C VAL A 20 -18.26 -17.59 -10.78
N HIS A 21 -18.97 -18.72 -10.87
CA HIS A 21 -18.35 -19.97 -11.34
C HIS A 21 -18.24 -20.07 -12.87
N TYR A 22 -19.09 -19.34 -13.60
CA TYR A 22 -19.16 -19.47 -15.06
C TYR A 22 -18.74 -18.20 -15.80
N LEU A 23 -19.45 -17.08 -15.60
CA LEU A 23 -19.33 -15.90 -16.44
C LEU A 23 -18.00 -15.17 -16.25
N LEU A 24 -17.63 -14.81 -15.00
CA LEU A 24 -16.42 -14.04 -14.72
C LEU A 24 -15.13 -14.73 -15.21
N PRO A 25 -14.90 -16.04 -14.96
CA PRO A 25 -13.76 -16.77 -15.53
C PRO A 25 -13.76 -16.76 -17.06
N LYS A 26 -14.92 -16.97 -17.69
CA LYS A 26 -15.05 -17.00 -19.15
C LYS A 26 -14.84 -15.63 -19.79
N LEU A 27 -15.19 -14.54 -19.10
CA LEU A 27 -14.91 -13.18 -19.53
C LEU A 27 -13.45 -12.74 -19.26
N GLY A 28 -12.66 -13.60 -18.61
CA GLY A 28 -11.24 -13.38 -18.36
C GLY A 28 -10.93 -12.62 -17.07
N TYR A 29 -11.88 -12.53 -16.13
CA TYR A 29 -11.70 -11.92 -14.82
C TYR A 29 -11.32 -12.99 -13.77
N PRO A 30 -10.02 -13.16 -13.44
CA PRO A 30 -9.59 -14.02 -12.34
C PRO A 30 -10.11 -13.52 -10.98
N PRO A 31 -10.12 -14.38 -9.94
CA PRO A 31 -10.67 -14.06 -8.62
C PRO A 31 -10.16 -12.76 -7.98
N ASN A 32 -8.92 -12.36 -8.28
CA ASN A 32 -8.31 -11.13 -7.77
C ASN A 32 -8.65 -9.85 -8.56
N THR A 33 -9.57 -9.92 -9.53
CA THR A 33 -9.97 -8.79 -10.38
C THR A 33 -11.46 -8.49 -10.32
N TRP A 34 -12.19 -9.05 -9.36
CA TRP A 34 -13.57 -8.71 -9.11
C TRP A 34 -13.91 -8.82 -7.62
N TYR A 35 -14.97 -8.13 -7.22
CA TYR A 35 -15.47 -8.10 -5.84
C TYR A 35 -16.98 -8.31 -5.86
N GLN A 36 -17.50 -8.98 -4.83
CA GLN A 36 -18.92 -9.19 -4.58
C GLN A 36 -19.39 -8.28 -3.44
N GLU A 37 -20.67 -7.89 -3.43
CA GLU A 37 -21.30 -7.06 -2.39
C GLU A 37 -20.55 -5.75 -2.10
N VAL A 38 -20.24 -5.00 -3.16
CA VAL A 38 -19.38 -3.81 -3.06
C VAL A 38 -20.19 -2.60 -2.63
N ALA A 39 -19.77 -1.94 -1.55
CA ALA A 39 -20.43 -0.74 -1.01
C ALA A 39 -19.64 0.55 -1.27
N PHE A 40 -20.30 1.53 -1.91
CA PHE A 40 -19.78 2.89 -2.16
C PHE A 40 -20.74 3.96 -1.63
N GLY A 41 -20.53 4.40 -0.39
CA GLY A 41 -21.47 5.30 0.28
C GLY A 41 -22.86 4.65 0.35
N ASN A 42 -23.81 5.18 -0.42
CA ASN A 42 -25.18 4.66 -0.50
C ASN A 42 -25.39 3.62 -1.62
N ILE A 43 -24.39 3.38 -2.48
CA ILE A 43 -24.45 2.40 -3.56
C ILE A 43 -24.04 1.03 -3.02
N ARG A 44 -24.82 0.00 -3.34
CA ARG A 44 -24.48 -1.41 -3.07
C ARG A 44 -24.61 -2.20 -4.36
N LEU A 45 -23.49 -2.70 -4.86
CA LEU A 45 -23.40 -3.49 -6.09
C LEU A 45 -23.32 -4.97 -5.74
N ASP A 46 -23.95 -5.81 -6.56
CA ASP A 46 -23.80 -7.26 -6.42
C ASP A 46 -22.37 -7.68 -6.82
N PHE A 47 -21.87 -7.20 -7.96
CA PHE A 47 -20.47 -7.40 -8.36
C PHE A 47 -19.85 -6.21 -9.11
N MET A 48 -18.53 -6.12 -9.01
CA MET A 48 -17.70 -5.18 -9.75
C MET A 48 -16.41 -5.86 -10.20
N ALA A 49 -16.09 -5.83 -11.50
CA ALA A 49 -14.91 -6.45 -12.09
C ALA A 49 -14.00 -5.45 -12.82
N PHE A 50 -12.69 -5.67 -12.81
CA PHE A 50 -11.66 -4.73 -13.27
C PHE A 50 -10.75 -5.35 -14.34
N THR A 51 -10.25 -4.53 -15.26
CA THR A 51 -9.39 -5.02 -16.35
C THR A 51 -7.91 -5.10 -16.00
N ALA A 52 -7.47 -4.35 -14.99
CA ALA A 52 -6.11 -4.36 -14.45
C ALA A 52 -6.07 -5.06 -13.08
N THR A 53 -4.90 -5.59 -12.72
CA THR A 53 -4.57 -5.96 -11.32
C THR A 53 -4.46 -4.65 -10.54
N VAL A 54 -5.51 -4.29 -9.79
CA VAL A 54 -5.59 -2.99 -9.13
C VAL A 54 -4.87 -3.05 -7.78
N MET A 55 -3.73 -2.37 -7.68
CA MET A 55 -3.36 -1.57 -6.50
C MET A 55 -2.51 -0.34 -6.94
N PRO A 56 -2.83 0.90 -6.51
CA PRO A 56 -3.94 1.24 -5.66
C PRO A 56 -4.85 2.41 -6.12
N PHE A 57 -5.97 2.49 -5.40
CA PHE A 57 -7.06 3.44 -5.55
C PHE A 57 -6.68 4.88 -5.16
N THR A 58 -6.80 5.81 -6.11
CA THR A 58 -7.43 7.11 -5.86
C THR A 58 -8.82 7.07 -6.49
N TRP A 59 -9.86 7.20 -5.67
CA TRP A 59 -11.23 7.39 -6.14
C TRP A 59 -11.42 8.85 -6.59
N ASP A 60 -10.72 9.23 -7.65
CA ASP A 60 -11.23 10.30 -8.48
C ASP A 60 -12.16 9.69 -9.54
N SER A 61 -13.08 10.51 -10.02
CA SER A 61 -14.05 10.13 -11.05
C SER A 61 -13.40 9.90 -12.43
N SER A 62 -12.14 9.49 -12.51
CA SER A 62 -11.41 9.21 -13.74
C SER A 62 -10.69 7.87 -13.78
N SER A 63 -10.80 7.02 -12.74
CA SER A 63 -10.26 5.65 -12.79
C SER A 63 -10.98 4.80 -13.86
N PRO A 64 -10.30 4.39 -14.94
CA PRO A 64 -10.95 3.80 -16.08
C PRO A 64 -11.04 2.27 -15.94
N LEU A 65 -12.24 1.75 -16.23
CA LEU A 65 -12.61 0.35 -16.45
C LEU A 65 -12.99 -0.49 -15.24
N ASN A 66 -14.29 -0.44 -14.96
CA ASN A 66 -15.02 -1.40 -14.15
C ASN A 66 -16.21 -1.95 -14.98
N LEU A 67 -16.47 -3.24 -14.89
CA LEU A 67 -17.71 -3.87 -15.33
C LEU A 67 -18.59 -4.05 -14.10
N ILE A 68 -19.80 -3.49 -14.13
CA ILE A 68 -20.78 -3.70 -13.06
C ILE A 68 -21.67 -4.88 -13.44
N ILE A 69 -21.94 -5.79 -12.51
CA ILE A 69 -22.87 -6.90 -12.74
C ILE A 69 -23.90 -6.90 -11.61
N GLU A 70 -25.18 -6.86 -11.98
CA GLU A 70 -26.31 -6.99 -11.07
C GLU A 70 -27.04 -8.31 -11.37
N ALA A 71 -27.22 -9.11 -10.33
CA ALA A 71 -27.92 -10.38 -10.36
C ALA A 71 -29.29 -10.20 -9.71
N LYS A 72 -30.33 -10.84 -10.23
CA LYS A 72 -31.66 -10.82 -9.60
C LYS A 72 -32.24 -12.22 -9.53
N SER A 73 -33.21 -12.43 -8.64
CA SER A 73 -33.96 -13.68 -8.58
C SER A 73 -34.62 -14.03 -9.94
N PRO A 74 -34.68 -15.32 -10.37
CA PRO A 74 -35.30 -15.75 -11.64
C PRO A 74 -36.80 -15.43 -11.83
N ARG A 75 -37.44 -14.84 -10.82
CA ARG A 75 -38.84 -14.39 -10.83
C ARG A 75 -38.96 -12.86 -11.01
N GLU A 76 -37.85 -12.13 -10.87
CA GLU A 76 -37.82 -10.68 -11.00
C GLU A 76 -37.88 -10.24 -12.47
N ASN A 77 -38.63 -9.18 -12.74
CA ASN A 77 -38.59 -8.49 -14.02
C ASN A 77 -37.42 -7.49 -14.04
N LEU A 78 -36.46 -7.71 -14.93
CA LEU A 78 -35.26 -6.88 -15.06
C LEU A 78 -35.55 -5.41 -15.37
N ASP A 79 -36.67 -5.08 -16.02
CA ASP A 79 -37.02 -3.69 -16.37
C ASP A 79 -37.12 -2.79 -15.12
N ARG A 80 -37.52 -3.36 -13.98
CA ARG A 80 -37.61 -2.65 -12.69
C ARG A 80 -36.25 -2.22 -12.14
N HIS A 81 -35.18 -2.89 -12.56
CA HIS A 81 -33.82 -2.71 -12.04
C HIS A 81 -32.95 -1.84 -12.95
N VAL A 82 -33.39 -1.57 -14.18
CA VAL A 82 -32.69 -0.70 -15.15
C VAL A 82 -32.41 0.71 -14.60
N PRO A 83 -33.34 1.40 -13.90
CA PRO A 83 -33.06 2.73 -13.33
C PRO A 83 -31.92 2.69 -12.30
N ARG A 84 -31.88 1.65 -11.46
CA ARG A 84 -30.84 1.46 -10.44
C ARG A 84 -29.48 1.19 -11.09
N LEU A 85 -29.43 0.32 -12.11
CA LEU A 85 -28.21 0.08 -12.89
C LEU A 85 -27.72 1.36 -13.57
N ARG A 86 -28.62 2.20 -14.11
CA ARG A 86 -28.26 3.50 -14.69
C ARG A 86 -27.58 4.40 -13.66
N THR A 87 -28.14 4.48 -12.45
CA THR A 87 -27.52 5.24 -11.35
C THR A 87 -26.12 4.73 -11.05
N TYR A 88 -25.92 3.41 -11.02
CA TYR A 88 -24.62 2.81 -10.76
C TYR A 88 -23.60 3.11 -11.85
N LEU A 89 -23.94 2.84 -13.11
CA LEU A 89 -23.05 3.11 -14.25
C LEU A 89 -22.69 4.59 -14.33
N THR A 90 -23.66 5.49 -14.11
CA THR A 90 -23.42 6.94 -14.17
C THR A 90 -22.55 7.44 -13.02
N SER A 91 -22.85 7.02 -11.79
CA SER A 91 -22.14 7.48 -10.60
C SER A 91 -20.69 6.99 -10.56
N LEU A 92 -20.46 5.77 -11.04
CA LEU A 92 -19.14 5.12 -11.06
C LEU A 92 -18.42 5.27 -12.41
N LYS A 93 -19.04 6.00 -13.35
CA LYS A 93 -18.56 6.22 -14.72
C LYS A 93 -18.20 4.93 -15.47
N SER A 94 -18.84 3.82 -15.10
CA SER A 94 -18.63 2.51 -15.71
C SER A 94 -19.15 2.50 -17.14
N PRO A 95 -18.37 1.99 -18.12
CA PRO A 95 -18.79 1.96 -19.52
C PRO A 95 -19.88 0.91 -19.79
N TYR A 96 -19.86 -0.21 -19.08
CA TYR A 96 -20.80 -1.31 -19.30
C TYR A 96 -21.34 -1.90 -18.00
N GLY A 97 -22.60 -2.29 -18.03
CA GLY A 97 -23.26 -3.04 -16.95
C GLY A 97 -23.96 -4.27 -17.47
N ILE A 98 -23.82 -5.39 -16.76
CA ILE A 98 -24.61 -6.60 -16.98
C ILE A 98 -25.76 -6.62 -15.98
N LEU A 99 -26.95 -6.97 -16.46
CA LEU A 99 -28.11 -7.24 -15.62
C LEU A 99 -28.70 -8.59 -16.02
N THR A 100 -28.83 -9.50 -15.06
CA THR A 100 -29.36 -10.84 -15.32
C THR A 100 -30.17 -11.38 -14.16
N ASN A 101 -31.21 -12.16 -14.46
CA ASN A 101 -31.94 -12.96 -13.48
C ASN A 101 -31.73 -14.48 -13.72
N GLY A 102 -30.70 -14.84 -14.49
CA GLY A 102 -30.44 -16.20 -14.93
C GLY A 102 -31.21 -16.60 -16.20
N LYS A 103 -32.48 -16.18 -16.36
CA LYS A 103 -33.30 -16.48 -17.56
C LYS A 103 -33.11 -15.48 -18.70
N ASP A 104 -32.93 -14.22 -18.33
CA ASP A 104 -32.64 -13.11 -19.24
C ASP A 104 -31.25 -12.57 -18.93
N PHE A 105 -30.50 -12.24 -19.98
CA PHE A 105 -29.18 -11.64 -19.88
C PHE A 105 -29.12 -10.38 -20.73
N ARG A 106 -28.72 -9.26 -20.13
CA ARG A 106 -28.69 -7.95 -20.78
C ARG A 106 -27.38 -7.23 -20.51
N ILE A 107 -26.81 -6.60 -21.53
CA ILE A 107 -25.66 -5.70 -21.40
C ILE A 107 -26.11 -4.29 -21.78
N TYR A 108 -25.84 -3.35 -20.89
CA TYR A 108 -26.07 -1.93 -21.11
C TYR A 108 -24.74 -1.21 -21.27
N GLU A 109 -24.67 -0.33 -22.27
CA GLU A 109 -23.57 0.61 -22.46
C GLU A 109 -23.98 1.98 -21.90
N ARG A 110 -23.06 2.68 -21.24
CA ARG A 110 -23.32 4.03 -20.73
C ARG A 110 -22.96 5.07 -21.79
N ASP A 111 -23.93 5.88 -22.17
CA ASP A 111 -23.73 7.13 -22.93
C ASP A 111 -24.07 8.34 -22.06
N GLY A 112 -23.04 9.04 -21.57
CA GLY A 112 -23.20 10.18 -20.67
C GLY A 112 -23.91 9.79 -19.37
N SER A 113 -25.14 10.31 -19.20
CA SER A 113 -26.05 10.03 -18.07
C SER A 113 -27.16 9.00 -18.39
N LYS A 114 -27.16 8.48 -19.61
CA LYS A 114 -28.09 7.44 -20.08
C LYS A 114 -27.37 6.10 -20.18
N ILE A 115 -28.17 5.04 -20.30
CA ILE A 115 -27.68 3.70 -20.60
C ILE A 115 -28.53 3.12 -21.72
N ASP A 116 -27.87 2.48 -22.69
CA ASP A 116 -28.48 1.89 -23.88
C ASP A 116 -28.31 0.38 -23.86
N LEU A 117 -29.37 -0.36 -24.17
CA LEU A 117 -29.32 -1.81 -24.25
C LEU A 117 -28.57 -2.20 -25.54
N CYS A 118 -27.35 -2.71 -25.40
CA CYS A 118 -26.49 -3.06 -26.54
C CYS A 118 -26.50 -4.56 -26.86
N PHE A 119 -26.92 -5.40 -25.91
CA PHE A 119 -27.06 -6.84 -26.11
C PHE A 119 -28.10 -7.45 -25.18
N GLN A 120 -28.88 -8.39 -25.70
CA GLN A 120 -29.82 -9.21 -24.93
C GLN A 120 -29.89 -10.62 -25.53
N CYS A 121 -29.95 -11.64 -24.67
CA CYS A 121 -30.28 -13.02 -25.05
C CYS A 121 -30.97 -13.74 -23.90
N SER A 122 -31.53 -14.93 -24.17
CA SER A 122 -31.90 -15.86 -23.11
C SER A 122 -30.66 -16.34 -22.37
N GLY A 123 -30.79 -16.66 -21.08
CA GLY A 123 -29.74 -17.29 -20.28
C GLY A 123 -29.22 -18.58 -20.91
N SER A 124 -30.07 -19.30 -21.65
CA SER A 124 -29.69 -20.57 -22.32
C SER A 124 -28.78 -20.34 -23.53
N GLU A 125 -28.76 -19.11 -24.06
CA GLU A 125 -28.02 -18.74 -25.25
C GLU A 125 -26.70 -18.03 -24.93
N ILE A 126 -26.36 -17.84 -23.65
CA ILE A 126 -25.12 -17.15 -23.24
C ILE A 126 -23.89 -17.88 -23.77
N ASP A 127 -23.86 -19.22 -23.73
CA ASP A 127 -22.69 -19.99 -24.23
C ASP A 127 -22.55 -19.86 -25.75
N ALA A 128 -23.67 -19.92 -26.49
CA ALA A 128 -23.69 -19.72 -27.94
C ALA A 128 -23.25 -18.30 -28.35
N ASN A 129 -23.50 -17.31 -27.49
CA ASN A 129 -23.12 -15.91 -27.72
C ASN A 129 -21.83 -15.50 -26.99
N LEU A 130 -21.09 -16.45 -26.40
CA LEU A 130 -20.01 -16.12 -25.47
C LEU A 130 -18.92 -15.24 -26.10
N GLU A 131 -18.56 -15.47 -27.37
CA GLU A 131 -17.57 -14.65 -28.06
C GLU A 131 -18.05 -13.22 -28.29
N LYS A 132 -19.34 -13.02 -28.58
CA LYS A 132 -19.96 -11.69 -28.70
C LYS A 132 -20.01 -10.98 -27.34
N ILE A 133 -20.33 -11.70 -26.27
CA ILE A 133 -20.32 -11.17 -24.90
C ILE A 133 -18.88 -10.80 -24.49
N LYS A 134 -17.88 -11.65 -24.75
CA LYS A 134 -16.46 -11.32 -24.52
C LYS A 134 -16.00 -10.11 -25.32
N PHE A 135 -16.46 -9.97 -26.56
CA PHE A 135 -16.15 -8.81 -27.38
C PHE A 135 -16.69 -7.50 -26.76
N LEU A 136 -17.88 -7.55 -26.16
CA LEU A 136 -18.50 -6.37 -25.52
C LEU A 136 -17.88 -6.06 -24.15
N VAL A 137 -17.78 -7.06 -23.26
CA VAL A 137 -17.51 -6.87 -21.82
C VAL A 137 -16.41 -7.78 -21.28
N GLY A 138 -15.69 -8.49 -22.16
CA GLY A 138 -14.54 -9.29 -21.76
C GLY A 138 -13.36 -8.43 -21.34
N ARG A 139 -12.54 -8.94 -20.41
CA ARG A 139 -11.40 -8.24 -19.82
C ARG A 139 -10.45 -7.61 -20.84
N LYS A 140 -10.18 -8.32 -21.95
CA LYS A 140 -9.26 -7.87 -23.02
C LYS A 140 -9.90 -6.85 -23.97
N SER A 141 -11.22 -6.78 -24.01
CA SER A 141 -11.99 -5.93 -24.94
C SER A 141 -12.26 -4.56 -24.34
N LEU A 142 -12.43 -4.49 -23.02
CA LEU A 142 -12.47 -3.25 -22.27
C LEU A 142 -11.08 -2.58 -22.27
N LYS A 143 -10.84 -1.68 -23.25
CA LYS A 143 -9.60 -0.89 -23.36
C LYS A 143 -9.69 0.36 -22.50
N PRO A 144 -8.62 0.75 -21.76
CA PRO A 144 -8.66 1.94 -20.92
C PRO A 144 -8.98 3.14 -21.81
N VAL A 145 -9.97 3.94 -21.41
CA VAL A 145 -10.28 5.20 -22.11
C VAL A 145 -9.00 6.03 -22.10
N PRO A 146 -8.42 6.39 -23.26
CA PRO A 146 -7.24 7.23 -23.28
C PRO A 146 -7.61 8.58 -22.67
N SER A 147 -6.88 9.01 -21.64
CA SER A 147 -6.76 10.45 -21.39
C SER A 147 -6.21 11.06 -22.68
N SER A 148 -6.89 12.08 -23.19
CA SER A 148 -6.59 12.69 -24.47
C SER A 148 -5.15 13.25 -24.49
N ARG A 149 -4.21 12.44 -24.96
CA ARG A 149 -3.03 12.90 -25.69
C ARG A 149 -2.94 12.06 -26.96
N LYS A 150 -3.13 12.76 -28.08
CA LYS A 150 -2.99 12.22 -29.42
C LYS A 150 -1.66 11.46 -29.54
N LYS A 151 -1.78 10.25 -30.06
CA LYS A 151 -0.69 9.44 -30.58
C LYS A 151 0.06 10.21 -31.68
N SER A 152 1.38 10.16 -31.60
CA SER A 152 2.20 9.86 -32.77
C SER A 152 3.36 9.00 -32.28
N GLU A 153 3.29 7.72 -32.60
CA GLU A 153 4.45 6.82 -32.62
C GLU A 153 5.45 7.35 -33.66
N ILE A 154 6.74 7.23 -33.35
CA ILE A 154 7.82 6.68 -34.22
C ILE A 154 9.17 6.86 -33.49
N GLN A 155 9.92 5.74 -33.44
CA GLN A 155 11.35 5.56 -33.16
C GLN A 155 11.83 5.82 -31.71
N SER A 156 12.08 4.78 -30.92
CA SER A 156 13.31 3.96 -30.91
C SER A 156 14.58 4.81 -30.75
N GLU A 157 15.26 4.60 -29.62
CA GLU A 157 16.64 5.04 -29.33
C GLU A 157 16.87 6.55 -29.24
N LYS A 158 16.53 7.10 -28.07
CA LYS A 158 17.25 8.16 -27.33
C LYS A 158 16.25 8.73 -26.33
N ASN A 159 16.37 8.38 -25.06
CA ASN A 159 15.96 9.24 -23.95
C ASN A 159 16.53 8.70 -22.63
N LEU A 160 17.84 8.91 -22.48
CA LEU A 160 18.49 9.25 -21.20
C LEU A 160 18.06 10.66 -20.72
N THR A 161 16.80 11.05 -20.95
CA THR A 161 16.25 12.27 -20.37
C THR A 161 15.78 11.94 -18.97
N ALA A 162 16.59 12.37 -18.01
CA ALA A 162 16.36 12.43 -16.58
C ALA A 162 14.90 12.18 -16.16
N ARG A 163 14.67 11.03 -15.50
CA ARG A 163 13.48 10.84 -14.65
C ARG A 163 13.40 12.05 -13.73
N LYS A 164 12.48 12.97 -14.01
CA LYS A 164 12.20 14.16 -13.20
C LYS A 164 11.40 13.79 -11.94
N ASN A 165 11.58 12.57 -11.43
CA ASN A 165 10.99 12.15 -10.16
C ASN A 165 12.05 12.31 -9.09
N ARG A 166 11.91 13.37 -8.29
CA ARG A 166 12.82 13.64 -7.19
C ARG A 166 12.58 12.60 -6.11
N MET A 167 13.60 11.79 -5.81
CA MET A 167 13.61 10.85 -4.69
C MET A 167 12.99 11.50 -3.44
N LYS A 168 12.02 10.81 -2.83
CA LYS A 168 11.31 11.27 -1.63
C LYS A 168 11.85 10.51 -0.42
N ILE A 169 12.21 11.22 0.65
CA ILE A 169 12.70 10.61 1.89
C ILE A 169 11.62 10.78 2.96
N ILE A 170 11.13 9.67 3.50
CA ILE A 170 10.05 9.61 4.49
C ILE A 170 10.60 8.94 5.74
N ALA A 171 10.55 9.62 6.87
CA ALA A 171 10.85 9.01 8.17
C ALA A 171 9.57 8.53 8.84
N VAL A 172 9.66 7.42 9.57
CA VAL A 172 8.59 6.90 10.42
C VAL A 172 9.05 7.05 11.86
N TYR A 173 8.43 7.97 12.62
CA TYR A 173 8.92 8.34 13.95
C TYR A 173 7.83 8.50 15.00
N HIS A 174 8.15 8.05 16.20
CA HIS A 174 7.46 8.35 17.44
C HIS A 174 8.40 8.00 18.61
N ASN A 175 8.49 8.89 19.59
CA ASN A 175 9.29 8.71 20.81
C ASN A 175 8.80 7.56 21.74
N LYS A 176 7.76 6.83 21.35
CA LYS A 176 7.22 5.69 22.10
C LYS A 176 7.62 4.39 21.42
N GLY A 177 8.07 3.42 22.20
CA GLY A 177 8.32 2.05 21.76
C GLY A 177 7.02 1.31 21.41
N GLY A 178 7.10 0.32 20.51
CA GLY A 178 6.00 -0.61 20.27
C GLY A 178 4.74 -0.05 19.58
N VAL A 179 4.81 1.15 18.98
CA VAL A 179 3.70 1.75 18.20
C VAL A 179 3.63 1.29 16.74
N GLY A 180 4.53 0.39 16.32
CA GLY A 180 4.54 -0.19 14.97
C GLY A 180 5.38 0.57 13.94
N LYS A 181 6.47 1.23 14.34
CA LYS A 181 7.40 1.94 13.41
C LYS A 181 8.02 0.99 12.37
N THR A 182 8.78 0.00 12.83
CA THR A 182 9.38 -1.04 11.99
C THR A 182 8.35 -1.78 11.13
N THR A 183 7.24 -2.22 11.73
CA THR A 183 6.13 -2.87 10.99
C THR A 183 5.60 -1.98 9.88
N THR A 184 5.47 -0.67 10.14
CA THR A 184 5.05 0.31 9.14
C THR A 184 6.08 0.42 8.03
N VAL A 185 7.37 0.59 8.36
CA VAL A 185 8.45 0.75 7.38
C VAL A 185 8.52 -0.45 6.43
N VAL A 186 8.62 -1.66 6.99
CA VAL A 186 8.84 -2.90 6.24
C VAL A 186 7.67 -3.20 5.29
N ASN A 187 6.44 -3.07 5.77
CA ASN A 187 5.25 -3.40 4.97
C ASN A 187 4.81 -2.25 4.04
N LEU A 188 5.03 -0.98 4.41
CA LEU A 188 4.86 0.15 3.49
C LEU A 188 5.86 0.07 2.34
N ALA A 189 7.11 -0.33 2.61
CA ALA A 189 8.12 -0.56 1.58
C ALA A 189 7.66 -1.63 0.59
N ALA A 190 7.20 -2.78 1.08
CA ALA A 190 6.66 -3.87 0.24
C ALA A 190 5.44 -3.40 -0.58
N ALA A 191 4.52 -2.65 0.03
CA ALA A 191 3.36 -2.12 -0.67
C ALA A 191 3.74 -1.15 -1.80
N LEU A 192 4.68 -0.23 -1.55
CA LEU A 192 5.14 0.74 -2.55
C LEU A 192 5.96 0.06 -3.65
N GLN A 193 6.75 -0.95 -3.31
CA GLN A 193 7.49 -1.78 -4.25
C GLN A 193 6.52 -2.49 -5.23
N LYS A 194 5.42 -3.08 -4.72
CA LYS A 194 4.39 -3.70 -5.55
C LYS A 194 3.68 -2.70 -6.48
N GLN A 195 3.78 -1.40 -6.18
CA GLN A 195 3.30 -0.30 -7.03
C GLN A 195 4.39 0.24 -7.99
N GLY A 196 5.46 -0.52 -8.19
CA GLY A 196 6.54 -0.23 -9.13
C GLY A 196 7.51 0.86 -8.69
N LYS A 197 7.57 1.19 -7.40
CA LYS A 197 8.54 2.15 -6.85
C LYS A 197 9.84 1.43 -6.48
N ARG A 198 10.97 2.07 -6.79
CA ARG A 198 12.29 1.62 -6.31
C ARG A 198 12.49 2.13 -4.90
N ILE A 199 12.66 1.22 -3.95
CA ILE A 199 12.67 1.53 -2.52
C ILE A 199 14.06 1.29 -1.93
N LEU A 200 14.48 2.23 -1.08
CA LEU A 200 15.57 2.03 -0.12
C LEU A 200 15.00 2.13 1.29
N ILE A 201 15.26 1.13 2.12
CA ILE A 201 15.01 1.21 3.57
C ILE A 201 16.30 1.62 4.26
N VAL A 202 16.21 2.47 5.28
CA VAL A 202 17.33 2.82 6.16
C VAL A 202 16.93 2.51 7.59
N ASP A 203 17.63 1.58 8.22
CA ASP A 203 17.46 1.27 9.64
C ASP A 203 18.42 2.14 10.47
N LEU A 204 17.86 3.05 11.28
CA LEU A 204 18.63 3.86 12.23
C LEU A 204 18.37 3.46 13.69
N ASP A 205 17.59 2.41 13.94
CA ASP A 205 17.39 1.88 15.29
C ASP A 205 18.49 0.86 15.59
N SER A 206 19.30 1.09 16.62
CA SER A 206 20.37 0.18 17.03
C SER A 206 19.85 -1.19 17.49
N GLN A 207 18.55 -1.33 17.76
CA GLN A 207 17.92 -2.64 17.96
C GLN A 207 17.83 -3.48 16.67
N ALA A 208 18.08 -2.88 15.51
CA ALA A 208 18.16 -3.55 14.21
C ALA A 208 16.90 -4.36 13.83
N ASN A 209 15.73 -3.96 14.34
CA ASN A 209 14.47 -4.68 14.09
C ASN A 209 14.09 -4.68 12.61
N THR A 210 14.33 -3.58 11.89
CA THR A 210 14.09 -3.53 10.44
C THR A 210 15.09 -4.40 9.70
N THR A 211 16.35 -4.39 10.12
CA THR A 211 17.41 -5.26 9.58
C THR A 211 17.06 -6.74 9.73
N TYR A 212 16.54 -7.15 10.90
CA TYR A 212 16.02 -8.50 11.12
C TYR A 212 14.81 -8.78 10.22
N ALA A 213 13.78 -7.93 10.27
CA ALA A 213 12.53 -8.09 9.53
C ALA A 213 12.69 -8.10 8.00
N THR A 214 13.85 -7.68 7.49
CA THR A 214 14.18 -7.69 6.05
C THR A 214 15.04 -8.89 5.64
N GLY A 215 15.36 -9.78 6.58
CA GLY A 215 16.08 -11.03 6.35
C GLY A 215 17.60 -10.85 6.17
N LEU A 216 18.17 -9.75 6.68
CA LEU A 216 19.60 -9.46 6.54
C LEU A 216 20.46 -9.94 7.72
N ALA A 217 19.86 -10.14 8.90
CA ALA A 217 20.57 -10.63 10.07
C ALA A 217 20.74 -12.15 10.01
N LYS A 218 21.96 -12.63 10.22
CA LYS A 218 22.29 -14.07 10.33
C LYS A 218 22.44 -14.44 11.81
N PHE A 219 21.95 -15.62 12.20
CA PHE A 219 21.86 -16.05 13.61
C PHE A 219 22.84 -17.16 14.01
N LEU A 220 23.69 -17.63 13.10
CA LEU A 220 24.41 -18.89 13.27
C LEU A 220 25.74 -18.75 14.02
N ASP A 221 26.56 -17.72 13.77
CA ASP A 221 27.83 -17.45 14.48
C ASP A 221 28.16 -15.94 14.44
N GLU A 222 28.71 -15.38 15.53
CA GLU A 222 29.24 -13.99 15.57
C GLU A 222 30.35 -13.76 14.52
N LYS A 223 31.07 -14.82 14.12
CA LYS A 223 32.08 -14.74 13.05
C LYS A 223 31.47 -14.47 11.68
N ASP A 224 30.20 -14.78 11.49
CA ASP A 224 29.45 -14.60 10.24
C ASP A 224 28.66 -13.28 10.21
N ASP A 225 28.81 -12.43 11.24
CA ASP A 225 28.24 -11.09 11.29
C ASP A 225 28.96 -10.14 10.33
N ASP A 226 28.56 -10.26 9.06
CA ASP A 226 29.01 -9.39 7.98
C ASP A 226 28.39 -7.97 8.03
N LEU A 227 27.48 -7.70 8.96
CA LEU A 227 26.81 -6.40 9.14
C LEU A 227 27.59 -5.46 10.05
N LYS A 228 28.33 -5.99 11.03
CA LYS A 228 29.13 -5.21 11.99
C LYS A 228 29.93 -4.06 11.39
N ASN A 229 30.56 -4.29 10.24
CA ASN A 229 31.39 -3.30 9.54
C ASN A 229 30.75 -2.73 8.27
N ASN A 230 29.50 -3.09 7.96
CA ASN A 230 28.80 -2.73 6.72
C ASN A 230 27.35 -2.32 7.01
N ASN A 231 27.15 -1.32 7.86
CA ASN A 231 25.86 -0.80 8.27
C ASN A 231 25.81 0.75 8.19
N ILE A 232 24.70 1.32 8.63
CA ILE A 232 24.47 2.77 8.63
C ILE A 232 25.56 3.56 9.37
N LEU A 233 26.26 2.97 10.34
CA LEU A 233 27.34 3.59 11.10
C LEU A 233 28.44 4.13 10.17
N GLN A 234 28.85 3.36 9.16
CA GLN A 234 29.87 3.81 8.20
C GLN A 234 29.42 5.05 7.42
N LEU A 235 28.12 5.20 7.14
CA LEU A 235 27.58 6.37 6.46
C LEU A 235 27.55 7.61 7.36
N ILE A 236 27.29 7.46 8.66
CA ILE A 236 27.19 8.62 9.58
C ILE A 236 28.53 8.98 10.23
N GLN A 237 29.45 8.04 10.39
CA GLN A 237 30.77 8.26 11.01
C GLN A 237 31.84 8.71 10.00
N SER A 238 31.84 8.16 8.77
CA SER A 238 32.90 8.43 7.81
C SER A 238 32.97 9.91 7.41
N ARG A 239 34.17 10.48 7.51
CA ARG A 239 34.51 11.84 7.06
C ARG A 239 34.60 11.93 5.53
N GLU A 240 34.96 10.83 4.89
CA GLU A 240 35.10 10.72 3.44
C GLU A 240 33.78 10.33 2.77
N LYS A 241 33.74 10.41 1.43
CA LYS A 241 32.60 9.92 0.64
C LYS A 241 32.54 8.39 0.69
N TYR A 242 31.93 7.86 1.74
CA TYR A 242 31.52 6.45 1.79
C TYR A 242 30.20 6.30 1.01
N PRO A 243 30.17 5.55 -0.10
CA PRO A 243 28.99 5.47 -0.95
C PRO A 243 27.89 4.63 -0.30
N VAL A 244 26.62 5.03 -0.50
CA VAL A 244 25.44 4.27 -0.03
C VAL A 244 25.49 2.81 -0.51
N LYS A 245 25.90 2.59 -1.76
CA LYS A 245 26.00 1.25 -2.38
C LYS A 245 27.00 0.31 -1.71
N ALA A 246 27.92 0.81 -0.88
CA ALA A 246 28.86 -0.05 -0.16
C ALA A 246 28.23 -0.71 1.08
N VAL A 247 27.12 -0.18 1.60
CA VAL A 247 26.40 -0.79 2.74
C VAL A 247 24.97 -1.21 2.39
N ALA A 248 24.38 -0.68 1.31
CA ALA A 248 23.04 -1.08 0.87
C ALA A 248 23.07 -2.52 0.34
N ARG A 249 22.09 -3.33 0.76
CA ARG A 249 22.00 -4.75 0.41
C ARG A 249 20.57 -5.13 0.00
N PRO A 250 20.41 -6.06 -0.95
CA PRO A 250 19.09 -6.57 -1.30
C PRO A 250 18.52 -7.39 -0.15
N SER A 251 17.30 -7.09 0.26
CA SER A 251 16.54 -7.83 1.26
C SER A 251 15.98 -9.14 0.70
N THR A 252 15.68 -10.10 1.57
CA THR A 252 15.06 -11.39 1.17
C THR A 252 13.57 -11.49 1.51
N TYR A 253 13.04 -10.60 2.37
CA TYR A 253 11.63 -10.64 2.82
C TYR A 253 10.58 -10.31 1.75
N VAL A 254 11.00 -9.94 0.54
CA VAL A 254 10.15 -9.65 -0.61
C VAL A 254 10.71 -10.29 -1.88
N SER A 255 9.82 -10.91 -2.66
CA SER A 255 10.13 -11.61 -3.91
C SER A 255 10.68 -10.71 -5.03
N GLN A 256 10.36 -9.42 -5.02
CA GLN A 256 10.74 -8.47 -6.08
C GLN A 256 11.82 -7.47 -5.68
N GLY A 257 12.54 -7.72 -4.57
CA GLY A 257 13.76 -7.02 -4.15
C GLY A 257 13.55 -5.58 -3.63
N ILE A 258 14.02 -5.31 -2.42
CA ILE A 258 14.14 -3.97 -1.82
C ILE A 258 15.55 -3.82 -1.27
N ASP A 259 16.20 -2.68 -1.50
CA ASP A 259 17.51 -2.43 -0.91
C ASP A 259 17.34 -1.88 0.51
N VAL A 260 18.24 -2.28 1.41
CA VAL A 260 18.23 -1.89 2.82
C VAL A 260 19.63 -1.46 3.21
N ILE A 261 19.75 -0.31 3.86
CA ILE A 261 20.92 0.03 4.66
C ILE A 261 20.66 -0.50 6.08
N PRO A 262 21.38 -1.55 6.52
CA PRO A 262 21.13 -2.20 7.79
C PRO A 262 21.64 -1.35 8.96
N SER A 263 21.16 -1.68 10.16
CA SER A 263 21.63 -1.20 11.45
C SER A 263 22.39 -2.32 12.18
N HIS A 264 23.09 -1.95 13.25
CA HIS A 264 23.80 -2.91 14.08
C HIS A 264 23.82 -2.48 15.56
N ILE A 265 23.77 -3.45 16.47
CA ILE A 265 23.70 -3.19 17.92
C ILE A 265 24.89 -2.37 18.45
N GLU A 266 26.05 -2.50 17.81
CA GLU A 266 27.24 -1.73 18.19
C GLU A 266 27.12 -0.22 18.00
N MET A 267 26.13 0.27 17.23
CA MET A 267 25.85 1.70 17.12
C MET A 267 25.65 2.38 18.48
N MET A 268 25.11 1.67 19.48
CA MET A 268 24.93 2.23 20.83
C MET A 268 26.26 2.72 21.43
N LYS A 269 27.38 2.07 21.10
CA LYS A 269 28.72 2.42 21.61
C LYS A 269 29.22 3.77 21.10
N TYR A 270 28.78 4.18 19.91
CA TYR A 270 29.30 5.36 19.20
C TYR A 270 28.42 6.61 19.34
N GLU A 271 27.23 6.49 19.95
CA GLU A 271 26.25 7.58 19.98
C GLU A 271 26.79 8.85 20.66
N SER A 272 27.46 8.69 21.81
CA SER A 272 28.03 9.81 22.57
C SER A 272 29.17 10.51 21.82
N GLU A 273 29.99 9.76 21.07
CA GLU A 273 31.05 10.31 20.24
C GLU A 273 30.45 11.07 19.05
N LEU A 274 29.55 10.44 18.30
CA LEU A 274 28.92 11.01 17.11
C LEU A 274 28.10 12.26 17.44
N THR A 275 27.52 12.35 18.63
CA THR A 275 26.77 13.54 19.08
C THR A 275 27.65 14.79 19.10
N ARG A 276 28.95 14.64 19.39
CA ARG A 276 29.94 15.73 19.40
C ARG A 276 30.44 16.10 18.00
N ILE A 277 30.11 15.32 16.98
CA ILE A 277 30.54 15.52 15.60
C ILE A 277 29.39 16.15 14.82
N GLU A 278 29.37 17.49 14.74
CA GLU A 278 28.29 18.22 14.05
C GLU A 278 27.96 17.70 12.64
N PRO A 279 28.93 17.39 11.76
CA PRO A 279 28.64 16.81 10.44
C PRO A 279 27.91 15.46 10.48
N ALA A 280 28.00 14.68 11.57
CA ALA A 280 27.30 13.39 11.68
C ALA A 280 25.79 13.53 11.51
N LYS A 281 25.22 14.67 11.94
CA LYS A 281 23.79 14.99 11.86
C LYS A 281 23.27 15.10 10.43
N THR A 282 24.13 15.43 9.45
CA THR A 282 23.74 15.72 8.06
C THR A 282 24.42 14.83 7.01
N ARG A 283 25.39 13.99 7.41
CA ARG A 283 26.10 13.08 6.49
C ARG A 283 25.19 12.11 5.75
N LEU A 284 24.18 11.55 6.42
CA LEU A 284 23.22 10.65 5.77
C LEU A 284 22.51 11.35 4.61
N LEU A 285 21.92 12.52 4.87
CA LEU A 285 21.26 13.32 3.82
C LEU A 285 22.22 13.65 2.67
N SER A 286 23.47 14.00 2.95
CA SER A 286 24.47 14.28 1.93
C SER A 286 24.70 13.05 1.03
N LYS A 287 24.89 11.86 1.64
CA LYS A 287 25.14 10.61 0.92
C LYS A 287 23.92 10.09 0.16
N LEU A 288 22.71 10.30 0.68
CA LEU A 288 21.46 9.96 -0.03
C LEU A 288 21.28 10.78 -1.32
N LYS A 289 21.82 12.00 -1.41
CA LYS A 289 21.77 12.79 -2.66
C LYS A 289 22.50 12.12 -3.82
N ASP A 290 23.51 11.30 -3.54
CA ASP A 290 24.32 10.61 -4.56
C ASP A 290 23.53 9.46 -5.22
N VAL A 291 22.52 8.91 -4.54
CA VAL A 291 21.65 7.82 -5.04
C VAL A 291 20.25 8.29 -5.44
N LYS A 292 20.05 9.60 -5.63
CA LYS A 292 18.75 10.21 -5.97
C LYS A 292 18.09 9.67 -7.23
N ASN A 293 18.87 9.05 -8.13
CA ASN A 293 18.39 8.50 -9.39
C ASN A 293 18.13 6.99 -9.29
N ASP A 294 18.63 6.32 -8.24
CA ASP A 294 18.54 4.89 -8.04
C ASP A 294 17.23 4.50 -7.37
N TYR A 295 16.73 5.36 -6.46
CA TYR A 295 15.51 5.13 -5.70
C TYR A 295 14.46 6.21 -5.95
N ASP A 296 13.19 5.81 -5.93
CA ASP A 296 12.06 6.73 -5.98
C ASP A 296 11.66 7.18 -4.56
N ILE A 297 11.73 6.27 -3.59
CA ILE A 297 11.38 6.52 -2.19
C ILE A 297 12.43 5.90 -1.25
N VAL A 298 12.84 6.66 -0.24
CA VAL A 298 13.63 6.20 0.90
C VAL A 298 12.74 6.19 2.14
N LEU A 299 12.62 5.06 2.82
CA LEU A 299 11.92 4.92 4.10
C LEU A 299 12.94 4.78 5.22
N ILE A 300 12.85 5.63 6.25
CA ILE A 300 13.78 5.61 7.38
C ILE A 300 13.04 5.11 8.64
N ASP A 301 13.45 3.97 9.17
CA ASP A 301 13.05 3.50 10.50
C ASP A 301 13.87 4.21 11.57
N THR A 302 13.25 4.50 12.71
CA THR A 302 13.85 5.35 13.74
C THR A 302 13.74 4.73 15.13
N PRO A 303 14.69 5.00 16.04
CA PRO A 303 14.60 4.52 17.40
C PRO A 303 13.46 5.20 18.18
N PRO A 304 12.92 4.57 19.24
CA PRO A 304 11.88 5.12 20.11
C PRO A 304 12.42 6.17 21.10
N SER A 305 13.28 7.08 20.66
CA SER A 305 13.99 8.02 21.54
C SER A 305 14.21 9.37 20.87
N LEU A 306 14.38 10.42 21.68
CA LEU A 306 14.72 11.78 21.24
C LEU A 306 16.24 11.97 21.10
N ASN A 307 16.89 11.05 20.39
CA ASN A 307 18.35 10.94 20.39
C ASN A 307 18.99 11.34 19.05
N LEU A 308 20.32 11.16 18.93
CA LEU A 308 21.06 11.52 17.72
C LEU A 308 20.54 10.81 16.47
N TYR A 309 20.24 9.51 16.55
CA TYR A 309 19.81 8.73 15.39
C TYR A 309 18.44 9.15 14.90
N ALA A 310 17.49 9.42 15.81
CA ALA A 310 16.21 10.05 15.45
C ALA A 310 16.41 11.42 14.80
N ARG A 311 17.35 12.24 15.30
CA ARG A 311 17.68 13.55 14.71
C ARG A 311 18.26 13.42 13.29
N ILE A 312 19.18 12.49 13.06
CA ILE A 312 19.74 12.19 11.73
C ILE A 312 18.62 11.80 10.75
N ALA A 313 17.69 10.93 11.19
CA ALA A 313 16.56 10.51 10.37
C ALA A 313 15.69 11.70 9.94
N LEU A 314 15.26 12.53 10.90
CA LEU A 314 14.33 13.64 10.61
C LEU A 314 14.97 14.81 9.87
N LEU A 315 16.27 15.08 10.10
CA LEU A 315 17.04 16.02 9.28
C LEU A 315 17.16 15.53 7.83
N SER A 316 17.28 14.21 7.63
CA SER A 316 17.38 13.62 6.29
C SER A 316 16.03 13.52 5.56
N ALA A 317 14.92 13.43 6.29
CA ALA A 317 13.60 13.23 5.71
C ALA A 317 12.97 14.53 5.19
N GLY A 318 12.25 14.45 4.07
CA GLY A 318 11.35 15.52 3.63
C GLY A 318 9.94 15.39 4.20
N TYR A 319 9.56 14.16 4.56
CA TYR A 319 8.21 13.81 5.01
C TYR A 319 8.24 12.95 6.27
N LEU A 320 7.18 13.01 7.06
CA LEU A 320 7.06 12.27 8.33
C LEU A 320 5.72 11.53 8.44
N ILE A 321 5.79 10.25 8.83
CA ILE A 321 4.66 9.46 9.31
C ILE A 321 4.83 9.23 10.81
N ILE A 322 3.76 9.37 11.59
CA ILE A 322 3.77 9.22 13.04
C ILE A 322 2.84 8.05 13.46
N PRO A 323 3.33 6.80 13.57
CA PRO A 323 2.49 5.67 13.99
C PRO A 323 2.08 5.80 15.45
N SER A 324 0.81 5.58 15.78
CA SER A 324 0.30 5.64 17.15
C SER A 324 -0.82 4.64 17.40
N ASP A 325 -0.79 3.99 18.57
CA ASP A 325 -1.86 3.11 19.08
C ASP A 325 -3.09 3.87 19.60
N LEU A 326 -3.02 5.21 19.53
CA LEU A 326 -4.03 6.16 19.99
C LEU A 326 -4.46 5.95 21.45
N LYS A 327 -3.68 5.23 22.26
CA LYS A 327 -3.92 5.08 23.70
C LYS A 327 -3.55 6.40 24.39
N PRO A 328 -4.17 6.73 25.54
CA PRO A 328 -3.90 7.98 26.26
C PRO A 328 -2.41 8.31 26.43
N PHE A 329 -1.60 7.32 26.84
CA PHE A 329 -0.15 7.49 26.99
C PHE A 329 0.63 7.68 25.68
N ALA A 330 0.20 7.08 24.56
CA ALA A 330 0.83 7.37 23.27
C ALA A 330 0.55 8.81 22.83
N ASN A 331 -0.65 9.29 23.12
CA ASN A 331 -1.05 10.64 22.77
C ASN A 331 -0.30 11.70 23.60
N GLU A 332 0.09 11.41 24.85
CA GLU A 332 1.02 12.30 25.59
C GLU A 332 2.37 12.42 24.87
N GLY A 333 2.88 11.33 24.30
CA GLY A 333 4.09 11.35 23.48
C GLY A 333 3.99 12.20 22.22
N LEU A 334 2.78 12.50 21.71
CA LEU A 334 2.61 13.38 20.55
C LEU A 334 3.06 14.83 20.84
N ASN A 335 2.96 15.31 22.08
CA ASN A 335 3.52 16.62 22.43
C ASN A 335 5.05 16.62 22.31
N ASN A 336 5.72 15.57 22.83
CA ASN A 336 7.17 15.43 22.68
C ASN A 336 7.59 15.31 21.21
N VAL A 337 6.78 14.63 20.38
CA VAL A 337 6.99 14.58 18.93
C VAL A 337 6.87 15.96 18.31
N LYS A 338 5.89 16.77 18.73
CA LYS A 338 5.68 18.14 18.25
C LYS A 338 6.86 19.05 18.56
N ASP A 339 7.33 19.02 19.81
CA ASP A 339 8.48 19.83 20.24
C ASP A 339 9.74 19.41 19.49
N PHE A 340 9.96 18.10 19.32
CA PHE A 340 11.09 17.61 18.55
C PHE A 340 11.03 18.01 17.07
N ILE A 341 9.84 17.99 16.45
CA ILE A 341 9.68 18.48 15.07
C ILE A 341 10.00 19.98 14.99
N ALA A 342 9.66 20.77 16.00
CA ALA A 342 10.02 22.19 16.05
C ALA A 342 11.54 22.37 16.05
N ASP A 343 12.26 21.67 16.94
CA ASP A 343 13.74 21.70 16.99
C ASP A 343 14.38 21.27 15.66
N ILE A 344 13.80 20.26 15.00
CA ILE A 344 14.29 19.78 13.70
C ILE A 344 14.05 20.82 12.62
N ASN A 345 12.90 21.48 12.62
CA ASN A 345 12.57 22.51 11.64
C ASN A 345 13.42 23.77 11.82
N GLU A 346 13.71 24.16 13.06
CA GLU A 346 14.67 25.23 13.35
C GLU A 346 16.06 24.88 12.79
N ALA A 347 16.57 23.68 13.09
CA ALA A 347 17.84 23.22 12.54
C ALA A 347 17.83 23.17 11.00
N LYS A 348 16.73 22.72 10.38
CA LYS A 348 16.58 22.70 8.92
C LYS A 348 16.61 24.10 8.31
N ASP A 349 15.98 25.07 8.95
CA ASP A 349 15.98 26.47 8.51
C ASP A 349 17.41 27.04 8.51
N MET A 350 18.19 26.79 9.58
CA MET A 350 19.61 27.16 9.65
C MET A 350 20.45 26.58 8.50
N PHE A 351 20.08 25.40 7.99
CA PHE A 351 20.74 24.76 6.84
C PHE A 351 20.11 25.11 5.47
N GLY A 352 19.14 26.04 5.42
CA GLY A 352 18.44 26.42 4.20
C GLY A 352 17.58 25.28 3.61
N MET A 353 17.08 24.38 4.45
CA MET A 353 16.24 23.25 4.05
C MET A 353 14.77 23.53 4.32
N SER A 354 13.88 22.99 3.49
CA SER A 354 12.44 23.09 3.73
C SER A 354 12.04 22.33 5.01
N PRO A 355 11.02 22.83 5.75
CA PRO A 355 10.53 22.17 6.95
C PRO A 355 9.97 20.78 6.64
N LEU A 356 9.99 19.91 7.64
CA LEU A 356 9.47 18.56 7.56
C LEU A 356 7.95 18.56 7.31
N LYS A 357 7.50 17.94 6.22
CA LYS A 357 6.07 17.82 5.90
C LYS A 357 5.47 16.60 6.59
N ILE A 358 4.59 16.83 7.56
CA ILE A 358 3.90 15.75 8.28
C ILE A 358 2.79 15.19 7.39
N LEU A 359 2.89 13.91 7.01
CA LEU A 359 1.86 13.20 6.24
C LEU A 359 0.63 12.89 7.10
N GLY A 360 0.89 12.55 8.36
CA GLY A 360 -0.13 12.38 9.39
C GLY A 360 0.28 11.42 10.49
N VAL A 361 -0.53 11.41 11.55
CA VAL A 361 -0.55 10.35 12.54
C VAL A 361 -1.23 9.13 11.91
N LEU A 362 -0.52 8.01 11.84
CA LEU A 362 -1.03 6.73 11.36
C LEU A 362 -1.60 5.96 12.56
N PRO A 363 -2.92 5.73 12.61
CA PRO A 363 -3.48 4.75 13.53
C PRO A 363 -2.83 3.38 13.29
N SER A 364 -2.12 2.86 14.28
CA SER A 364 -1.33 1.63 14.19
C SER A 364 -1.59 0.78 15.41
N LYS A 365 -1.53 -0.56 15.28
CA LYS A 365 -1.89 -1.51 16.36
C LYS A 365 -3.27 -1.22 16.96
N ILE A 366 -4.22 -0.89 16.10
CA ILE A 366 -5.61 -0.62 16.49
C ILE A 366 -6.30 -1.94 16.83
N SER A 367 -6.94 -2.02 17.99
CA SER A 367 -7.65 -3.24 18.39
C SER A 367 -8.76 -3.57 17.38
N THR A 368 -8.83 -4.86 17.00
CA THR A 368 -9.87 -5.43 16.14
C THR A 368 -11.19 -5.69 16.87
N ASN A 369 -11.25 -5.46 18.19
CA ASN A 369 -12.47 -5.65 18.98
C ASN A 369 -13.61 -4.76 18.46
N ALA A 370 -14.74 -5.36 18.08
CA ALA A 370 -15.86 -4.66 17.46
C ALA A 370 -16.37 -3.47 18.28
N ARG A 371 -16.49 -3.62 19.62
CA ARG A 371 -16.92 -2.52 20.50
C ARG A 371 -15.90 -1.38 20.52
N PHE A 372 -14.61 -1.71 20.55
CA PHE A 372 -13.56 -0.71 20.48
C PHE A 372 -13.63 0.08 19.16
N VAL A 373 -13.75 -0.63 18.02
CA VAL A 373 -13.82 -0.03 16.68
C VAL A 373 -15.06 0.87 16.54
N GLN A 374 -16.20 0.44 17.07
CA GLN A 374 -17.45 1.18 16.95
C GLN A 374 -17.50 2.43 17.85
N TYR A 375 -17.03 2.34 19.09
CA TYR A 375 -17.30 3.38 20.10
C TYR A 375 -16.06 4.15 20.56
N THR A 376 -14.91 3.50 20.66
CA THR A 376 -13.69 4.08 21.25
C THR A 376 -12.79 4.68 20.19
N TYR A 377 -12.61 3.96 19.08
CA TYR A 377 -11.72 4.36 18.00
C TYR A 377 -12.11 5.70 17.36
N PRO A 378 -13.38 5.97 17.00
CA PRO A 378 -13.76 7.26 16.40
C PRO A 378 -13.52 8.44 17.36
N LYS A 379 -13.75 8.25 18.66
CA LYS A 379 -13.46 9.25 19.69
C LYS A 379 -11.95 9.54 19.75
N ARG A 380 -11.12 8.49 19.74
CA ARG A 380 -9.66 8.62 19.75
C ARG A 380 -9.12 9.33 18.50
N ARG A 381 -9.66 9.03 17.32
CA ARG A 381 -9.30 9.72 16.06
C ARG A 381 -9.53 11.24 16.18
N ARG A 382 -10.72 11.66 16.63
CA ARG A 382 -11.06 13.10 16.78
C ARG A 382 -10.14 13.82 17.77
N MET A 383 -9.74 13.15 18.85
CA MET A 383 -8.83 13.74 19.84
C MET A 383 -7.45 14.08 19.27
N VAL A 384 -6.95 13.33 18.28
CA VAL A 384 -5.62 13.61 17.68
C VAL A 384 -5.60 15.00 17.05
N GLU A 385 -6.55 15.29 16.19
CA GLU A 385 -6.65 16.57 15.49
C GLU A 385 -6.99 17.71 16.46
N GLN A 386 -7.99 17.50 17.32
CA GLN A 386 -8.49 18.55 18.23
C GLN A 386 -7.49 18.94 19.32
N ARG A 387 -6.76 17.97 19.88
CA ARG A 387 -5.87 18.22 21.03
C ARG A 387 -4.43 18.46 20.63
N TYR A 388 -3.93 17.76 19.61
CA TYR A 388 -2.50 17.78 19.26
C TYR A 388 -2.21 18.55 17.97
N GLY A 389 -3.24 18.77 17.14
CA GLY A 389 -3.10 19.54 15.89
C GLY A 389 -2.36 18.81 14.78
N PHE A 390 -2.16 17.49 14.91
CA PHE A 390 -1.59 16.68 13.82
C PHE A 390 -2.68 16.24 12.85
N PRO A 391 -2.42 16.25 11.52
CA PRO A 391 -3.31 15.63 10.57
C PRO A 391 -3.37 14.13 10.82
N LEU A 392 -4.53 13.51 10.66
CA LEU A 392 -4.70 12.07 10.78
C LEU A 392 -4.64 11.40 9.40
N MET A 393 -4.01 10.23 9.32
CA MET A 393 -4.07 9.41 8.12
C MET A 393 -5.44 8.73 8.01
N SER A 394 -5.92 8.56 6.78
CA SER A 394 -7.16 7.84 6.48
C SER A 394 -6.98 6.36 6.74
N ALA A 395 -5.87 5.79 6.24
CA ALA A 395 -5.44 4.42 6.49
C ALA A 395 -5.27 4.15 8.00
N ALA A 396 -5.50 2.89 8.39
CA ALA A 396 -5.32 2.41 9.75
C ALA A 396 -4.81 0.98 9.70
N ILE A 397 -3.82 0.68 10.55
CA ILE A 397 -3.24 -0.66 10.69
C ILE A 397 -3.75 -1.27 11.99
N TYR A 398 -4.46 -2.39 11.87
CA TYR A 398 -5.03 -3.09 13.01
C TYR A 398 -4.04 -4.13 13.57
N GLU A 399 -4.14 -4.39 14.87
CA GLU A 399 -3.37 -5.44 15.51
C GLU A 399 -3.91 -6.80 15.08
N ARG A 400 -3.14 -7.48 14.23
CA ARG A 400 -3.49 -8.75 13.60
C ARG A 400 -2.31 -9.71 13.69
N GLU A 401 -2.63 -10.98 13.89
CA GLU A 401 -1.63 -12.04 14.10
C GLU A 401 -0.80 -12.33 12.85
N ASP A 402 -1.38 -12.15 11.66
CA ASP A 402 -0.68 -12.37 10.39
C ASP A 402 0.52 -11.43 10.18
N LEU A 403 0.49 -10.20 10.72
CA LEU A 403 1.64 -9.29 10.70
C LEU A 403 2.81 -9.78 11.56
N ALA A 404 2.52 -10.40 12.71
CA ALA A 404 3.56 -10.97 13.58
C ALA A 404 4.12 -12.25 12.95
N LYS A 405 3.24 -13.16 12.52
CA LYS A 405 3.62 -14.43 11.89
C LYS A 405 4.42 -14.24 10.60
N ALA A 406 4.14 -13.20 9.82
CA ALA A 406 4.94 -12.89 8.63
C ALA A 406 6.40 -12.58 8.99
N LEU A 407 6.64 -11.82 10.08
CA LEU A 407 7.99 -11.46 10.53
C LEU A 407 8.69 -12.57 11.32
N GLU A 408 7.92 -13.46 11.95
CA GLU A 408 8.41 -14.60 12.73
C GLU A 408 8.50 -15.88 11.90
N ASN A 409 8.28 -15.80 10.59
CA ASN A 409 8.35 -16.95 9.69
C ASN A 409 9.75 -17.59 9.72
N THR A 410 9.79 -18.92 9.68
CA THR A 410 11.02 -19.72 9.72
C THR A 410 11.02 -20.77 8.62
N LEU A 411 12.21 -21.23 8.26
CA LEU A 411 12.45 -22.39 7.41
C LEU A 411 13.08 -23.51 8.24
N GLU A 412 12.52 -24.71 8.15
CA GLU A 412 13.11 -25.91 8.72
C GLU A 412 14.40 -26.26 7.95
N TYR A 413 15.54 -26.31 8.65
CA TYR A 413 16.83 -26.72 8.09
C TYR A 413 17.52 -27.72 9.03
N GLY A 414 17.34 -29.01 8.74
CA GLY A 414 17.85 -30.07 9.61
C GLY A 414 17.04 -30.18 10.90
N GLU A 415 17.69 -29.96 12.05
CA GLU A 415 17.05 -29.93 13.38
C GLU A 415 16.81 -28.49 13.90
N GLU A 416 17.15 -27.46 13.12
CA GLU A 416 17.02 -26.05 13.51
C GLU A 416 16.04 -25.29 12.62
N ASP A 417 15.33 -24.33 13.22
CA ASP A 417 14.48 -23.36 12.53
C ASP A 417 15.28 -22.09 12.24
N ILE A 418 15.46 -21.78 10.96
CA ILE A 418 16.18 -20.56 10.53
C ILE A 418 15.16 -19.45 10.27
N PRO A 419 15.34 -18.23 10.79
CA PRO A 419 14.48 -17.10 10.46
C PRO A 419 14.42 -16.80 8.96
N ASP A 420 13.21 -16.71 8.42
CA ASP A 420 12.90 -16.37 7.03
C ASP A 420 11.73 -15.38 6.99
N PRO A 421 11.91 -14.15 7.50
CA PRO A 421 10.84 -13.18 7.59
C PRO A 421 10.31 -12.84 6.20
N LEU A 422 8.99 -12.72 6.09
CA LEU A 422 8.30 -12.35 4.87
C LEU A 422 7.51 -11.05 5.07
N SER A 423 7.36 -10.27 4.01
CA SER A 423 6.38 -9.19 4.00
C SER A 423 4.98 -9.77 4.09
N ILE A 424 4.01 -9.01 4.63
CA ILE A 424 2.61 -9.45 4.67
C ILE A 424 2.07 -9.81 3.28
N PHE A 425 2.62 -9.19 2.24
CA PHE A 425 2.19 -9.39 0.86
C PHE A 425 2.70 -10.68 0.22
N ASP A 426 3.77 -11.27 0.77
CA ASP A 426 4.33 -12.53 0.29
C ASP A 426 3.98 -13.68 1.24
N TYR A 427 3.79 -13.39 2.54
CA TYR A 427 3.23 -14.31 3.51
C TYR A 427 1.73 -14.59 3.28
N LYS A 428 0.92 -13.53 3.14
CA LYS A 428 -0.54 -13.65 2.99
C LYS A 428 -1.14 -12.48 2.21
N SER A 429 -0.95 -12.52 0.88
CA SER A 429 -1.30 -11.44 -0.05
C SER A 429 -2.78 -11.00 -0.05
N ASP A 430 -3.69 -11.90 0.32
CA ASP A 430 -5.15 -11.70 0.39
C ASP A 430 -5.63 -11.26 1.79
N SER A 431 -4.72 -11.09 2.75
CA SER A 431 -5.05 -10.65 4.10
C SER A 431 -5.59 -9.23 4.15
N VAL A 432 -6.40 -8.96 5.18
CA VAL A 432 -6.84 -7.59 5.49
C VAL A 432 -5.64 -6.70 5.82
N SER A 433 -4.61 -7.25 6.47
CA SER A 433 -3.35 -6.56 6.74
C SER A 433 -2.64 -6.09 5.47
N ALA A 434 -2.54 -6.95 4.44
CA ALA A 434 -2.00 -6.58 3.13
C ALA A 434 -2.81 -5.46 2.47
N HIS A 435 -4.14 -5.53 2.57
CA HIS A 435 -5.02 -4.47 2.08
C HIS A 435 -4.82 -3.13 2.83
N GLU A 436 -4.74 -3.16 4.15
CA GLU A 436 -4.49 -1.98 5.01
C GLU A 436 -3.17 -1.28 4.62
N PHE A 437 -2.10 -2.04 4.37
CA PHE A 437 -0.82 -1.49 3.93
C PHE A 437 -0.84 -0.98 2.49
N ALA A 438 -1.59 -1.61 1.60
CA ALA A 438 -1.73 -1.11 0.24
C ALA A 438 -2.51 0.22 0.21
N MET A 439 -3.55 0.36 1.04
CA MET A 439 -4.26 1.62 1.24
C MET A 439 -3.32 2.72 1.77
N LEU A 440 -2.49 2.39 2.77
CA LEU A 440 -1.47 3.30 3.29
C LEU A 440 -0.50 3.76 2.19
N ALA A 441 -0.02 2.86 1.33
CA ALA A 441 0.88 3.21 0.23
C ALA A 441 0.24 4.21 -0.75
N SER A 442 -1.04 4.01 -1.11
CA SER A 442 -1.82 4.95 -1.94
C SER A 442 -1.88 6.34 -1.33
N GLU A 443 -2.26 6.41 -0.05
CA GLU A 443 -2.39 7.67 0.67
C GLU A 443 -1.04 8.39 0.78
N VAL A 444 0.05 7.64 1.02
CA VAL A 444 1.40 8.19 1.02
C VAL A 444 1.75 8.76 -0.35
N LEU A 445 1.53 8.02 -1.44
CA LEU A 445 1.80 8.51 -2.79
C LEU A 445 0.98 9.75 -3.14
N GLU A 446 -0.29 9.82 -2.73
CA GLU A 446 -1.14 10.99 -2.94
C GLU A 446 -0.59 12.23 -2.20
N LYS A 447 -0.15 12.08 -0.95
CA LYS A 447 0.31 13.21 -0.13
C LYS A 447 1.73 13.71 -0.45
N ILE A 448 2.57 12.90 -1.10
CA ILE A 448 3.97 13.26 -1.44
C ILE A 448 4.15 13.81 -2.87
N ASN A 449 3.18 13.56 -3.75
CA ASN A 449 3.05 14.22 -5.04
C ASN A 449 2.53 15.65 -4.86
#